data_AF-A0A7M4A8Q9-F1
#
_entry.id   AF-A0A7M4A8Q9-F1
#
_cell.length_a   1.000
_cell.length_b   1.000
_cell.length_c   1.000
_cell.angle_alpha   90.00
_cell.angle_beta   90.00
_cell.angle_gamma   90.00
#
_symmetry.space_group_name_H-M   'P 1'
#
loop_
_entity.id
_entity.type
_entity.pdbx_description
1 polymer ?
#
loop_
_entity_poly.entity_id
_entity_poly.type
_entity_poly.pdbx_seq_one_letter_code
_entity_poly.pdbx_strand_id
1 'polypeptide(L)'
;MGRFLVVIVLTSLMLTSASPIATAQVGQPDIIQEHWYHTYATLTLDLNEWADNNPEIVNLLSVGQTEMGRNLWMLQISDWSQDTKPNGEIKEVVYIDGG
;
A
#
# COMPACT_ATOMS: atom_id res chain seq x y z
N MET A 1 -30.18 10.19 -32.23
CA MET A 1 -30.25 10.56 -30.81
C MET A 1 -29.35 9.71 -29.90
N GLY A 2 -29.18 8.39 -30.13
CA GLY A 2 -28.38 7.53 -29.24
C GLY A 2 -26.88 7.88 -29.12
N ARG A 3 -26.23 8.31 -30.21
CA ARG A 3 -24.79 8.67 -30.19
C ARG A 3 -24.49 9.89 -29.30
N PHE A 4 -25.41 10.85 -29.26
CA PHE A 4 -25.31 12.03 -28.38
C PHE A 4 -25.48 11.65 -26.91
N LEU A 5 -26.39 10.73 -26.63
CA LEU A 5 -26.67 10.27 -25.27
C LEU A 5 -25.48 9.46 -24.71
N VAL A 6 -24.84 8.66 -25.55
CA VAL A 6 -23.60 7.94 -25.19
C VAL A 6 -22.45 8.90 -24.90
N VAL A 7 -22.27 9.95 -25.71
CA VAL A 7 -21.24 10.97 -25.47
C VAL A 7 -21.50 11.72 -24.17
N ILE A 8 -22.76 12.08 -23.88
CA ILE A 8 -23.14 12.74 -22.61
C ILE A 8 -22.89 11.83 -21.41
N VAL A 9 -23.18 10.53 -21.53
CA VAL A 9 -22.90 9.56 -20.46
C VAL A 9 -21.39 9.42 -20.26
N LEU A 10 -20.60 9.25 -21.33
CA LEU A 10 -19.14 9.16 -21.22
C LEU A 10 -18.51 10.45 -20.66
N THR A 11 -18.98 11.62 -21.07
CA THR A 11 -18.45 12.88 -20.53
C THR A 11 -18.86 13.06 -19.07
N SER A 12 -20.10 12.71 -18.69
CA SER A 12 -20.53 12.75 -17.28
C SER A 12 -19.69 11.81 -16.38
N LEU A 13 -19.30 10.64 -16.89
CA LEU A 13 -18.45 9.69 -16.17
C LEU A 13 -17.00 10.19 -16.00
N MET A 14 -16.50 10.96 -16.97
CA MET A 14 -15.19 11.62 -16.90
C MET A 14 -15.17 12.85 -15.99
N LEU A 15 -16.31 13.52 -15.77
CA LEU A 15 -16.40 14.64 -14.83
C LEU A 15 -16.47 14.17 -13.36
N THR A 16 -16.84 12.93 -13.08
CA THR A 16 -16.91 12.39 -11.71
C THR A 16 -15.58 11.91 -11.14
N SER A 17 -14.47 11.97 -11.88
CA SER A 17 -13.16 11.52 -11.40
C SER A 17 -12.43 12.54 -10.50
N ALA A 18 -13.00 13.72 -10.28
CA ALA A 18 -12.52 14.64 -9.25
C ALA A 18 -13.14 14.30 -7.89
N SER A 19 -12.95 13.07 -7.44
CA SER A 19 -12.91 12.85 -5.99
C SER A 19 -11.74 13.70 -5.48
N PRO A 20 -11.85 14.37 -4.32
CA PRO A 20 -10.65 14.91 -3.70
C PRO A 20 -9.67 13.74 -3.64
N ILE A 21 -8.54 13.86 -4.34
CA ILE A 21 -7.34 13.14 -3.94
C ILE A 21 -7.23 13.55 -2.49
N ALA A 22 -7.62 12.66 -1.58
CA ALA A 22 -7.33 12.86 -0.18
C ALA A 22 -5.85 13.15 -0.21
N THR A 23 -5.47 14.39 0.14
CA THR A 23 -4.09 14.69 0.44
C THR A 23 -3.83 13.79 1.63
N ALA A 24 -3.38 12.58 1.34
CA ALA A 24 -2.91 11.67 2.32
C ALA A 24 -1.70 12.43 2.84
N GLN A 25 -1.88 13.11 3.96
CA GLN A 25 -0.78 13.58 4.76
C GLN A 25 -0.12 12.29 5.28
N VAL A 26 0.58 11.58 4.40
CA VAL A 26 1.43 10.45 4.72
C VAL A 26 2.81 11.05 4.93
N GLY A 27 2.91 11.74 6.05
CA GLY A 27 4.18 11.95 6.71
C GLY A 27 4.06 11.25 8.03
N GLN A 28 4.86 10.19 8.24
CA GLN A 28 5.07 9.66 9.57
C GLN A 28 5.35 10.85 10.51
N PRO A 29 4.54 11.08 11.56
CA PRO A 29 4.85 12.16 12.49
C PRO A 29 6.20 11.90 13.17
N ASP A 30 6.80 12.97 13.66
CA ASP A 30 8.04 12.93 14.45
C ASP A 30 7.93 11.90 15.59
N ILE A 31 9.05 11.34 16.06
CA ILE A 31 9.14 10.17 16.96
C ILE A 31 8.38 10.38 18.30
N ILE A 32 7.91 11.59 18.56
CA ILE A 32 6.97 11.92 19.63
C ILE A 32 5.56 11.44 19.23
N GLN A 33 5.35 10.16 19.54
CA GLN A 33 4.17 9.32 19.33
C GLN A 33 2.82 10.05 19.44
N GLU A 34 2.22 10.32 18.29
CA GLU A 34 0.80 10.63 18.17
C GLU A 34 0.06 9.31 17.85
N HIS A 35 -0.82 8.88 18.76
CA HIS A 35 -1.50 7.58 18.69
C HIS A 35 -2.58 7.62 17.59
N TRP A 36 -2.19 7.31 16.36
CA TRP A 36 -3.09 7.36 15.21
C TRP A 36 -3.54 5.96 14.82
N TYR A 37 -4.83 5.83 14.55
CA TYR A 37 -5.39 4.61 13.99
C TYR A 37 -5.42 4.74 12.47
N HIS A 38 -4.82 3.79 11.76
CA HIS A 38 -4.96 3.70 10.31
C HIS A 38 -6.27 2.96 9.99
N THR A 39 -7.07 3.52 9.08
CA THR A 39 -8.11 2.75 8.40
C THR A 39 -7.46 1.78 7.42
N TYR A 40 -8.19 0.76 6.97
CA TYR A 40 -7.70 -0.14 5.92
C TYR A 40 -7.22 0.62 4.66
N ALA A 41 -7.95 1.68 4.26
CA ALA A 41 -7.60 2.45 3.08
C ALA A 41 -6.31 3.25 3.26
N THR A 42 -6.16 3.94 4.40
CA THR A 42 -4.95 4.72 4.70
C THR A 42 -3.74 3.80 4.89
N LEU A 43 -3.89 2.68 5.61
CA LEU A 43 -2.83 1.68 5.73
C LEU A 43 -2.44 1.12 4.36
N THR A 44 -3.41 0.83 3.49
CA THR A 44 -3.10 0.34 2.14
C THR A 44 -2.29 1.36 1.34
N LEU A 45 -2.60 2.66 1.45
CA LEU A 45 -1.83 3.71 0.78
C LEU A 45 -0.39 3.75 1.30
N ASP A 46 -0.21 3.79 2.62
CA ASP A 46 1.11 3.86 3.25
C ASP A 46 1.99 2.66 2.86
N LEU A 47 1.42 1.45 2.86
CA LEU A 47 2.13 0.23 2.47
C LEU A 47 2.60 0.25 1.01
N ASN A 48 1.76 0.77 0.10
CA ASN A 48 2.15 0.90 -1.32
C ASN A 48 3.24 1.98 -1.47
N GLU A 49 3.11 3.12 -0.79
CA GLU A 49 4.11 4.17 -0.81
C GLU A 49 5.47 3.69 -0.30
N TRP A 50 5.50 2.88 0.77
CA TRP A 50 6.75 2.30 1.27
C TRP A 50 7.42 1.36 0.25
N ALA A 51 6.63 0.55 -0.45
CA ALA A 51 7.14 -0.34 -1.49
C ALA A 51 7.64 0.46 -2.72
N ASP A 52 6.92 1.49 -3.13
CA ASP A 52 7.27 2.35 -4.25
C ASP A 52 8.54 3.18 -3.97
N ASN A 53 8.70 3.65 -2.73
CA ASN A 53 9.83 4.49 -2.33
C ASN A 53 11.10 3.69 -1.97
N ASN A 54 10.97 2.40 -1.64
CA ASN A 54 12.10 1.54 -1.21
C ASN A 54 12.08 0.17 -1.92
N PRO A 55 12.00 0.12 -3.26
CA PRO A 55 11.81 -1.12 -4.02
C PRO A 55 12.99 -2.11 -3.90
N GLU A 56 14.16 -1.63 -3.49
CA GLU A 56 15.37 -2.44 -3.31
C GLU A 56 15.35 -3.27 -2.03
N ILE A 57 14.49 -2.94 -1.07
CA ILE A 57 14.38 -3.66 0.20
C ILE A 57 12.97 -4.06 0.61
N VAL A 58 11.93 -3.44 0.05
CA VAL A 58 10.53 -3.71 0.41
C VAL A 58 9.81 -4.43 -0.72
N ASN A 59 9.26 -5.61 -0.42
CA ASN A 59 8.30 -6.31 -1.28
C ASN A 59 6.93 -6.33 -0.60
N LEU A 60 5.93 -5.67 -1.22
CA LEU A 60 4.53 -5.71 -0.79
C LEU A 60 3.78 -6.85 -1.49
N LEU A 61 3.11 -7.68 -0.70
CA LEU A 61 2.36 -8.84 -1.17
C LEU A 61 0.93 -8.80 -0.61
N SER A 62 -0.03 -9.21 -1.42
CA SER A 62 -1.32 -9.68 -0.91
C SER A 62 -1.25 -11.20 -0.76
N VAL A 63 -1.30 -11.69 0.48
CA VAL A 63 -1.18 -13.12 0.80
C VAL A 63 -2.53 -13.82 0.96
N GLY A 64 -3.61 -13.12 0.62
CA GLY A 64 -4.98 -13.61 0.71
C GLY A 64 -5.98 -12.46 0.82
N GLN A 65 -7.22 -12.81 1.07
CA GLN A 65 -8.29 -11.86 1.35
C GLN A 65 -9.07 -12.27 2.60
N THR A 66 -9.59 -11.28 3.32
CA THR A 66 -10.56 -11.50 4.38
C THR A 66 -11.90 -11.97 3.79
N GLU A 67 -12.81 -12.45 4.65
CA GLU A 67 -14.18 -12.83 4.24
C GLU A 67 -14.91 -11.71 3.48
N MET A 68 -14.66 -10.45 3.86
CA MET A 68 -15.27 -9.27 3.24
C MET A 68 -14.44 -8.69 2.07
N GLY A 69 -13.47 -9.45 1.55
CA GLY A 69 -12.72 -9.09 0.34
C GLY A 69 -11.64 -8.01 0.53
N ARG A 70 -11.14 -7.79 1.75
CA ARG A 70 -9.96 -6.93 1.98
C ARG A 70 -8.69 -7.73 1.78
N ASN A 71 -7.69 -7.16 1.14
CA ASN A 71 -6.38 -7.81 1.00
C ASN A 71 -5.73 -8.00 2.38
N LEU A 72 -5.18 -9.18 2.61
CA LEU A 72 -4.25 -9.44 3.70
C LEU A 72 -2.87 -9.04 3.21
N TRP A 73 -2.40 -7.86 3.63
CA TRP A 73 -1.12 -7.33 3.22
C TRP A 73 0.03 -7.93 4.03
N MET A 74 1.15 -8.20 3.37
CA MET A 74 2.42 -8.59 3.97
C MET A 74 3.53 -7.76 3.35
N LEU A 75 4.37 -7.17 4.21
CA LEU A 75 5.64 -6.60 3.80
C LEU A 75 6.76 -7.60 4.09
N GLN A 76 7.56 -7.88 3.07
CA GLN A 76 8.88 -8.47 3.28
C GLN A 76 9.92 -7.36 3.19
N ILE A 77 10.79 -7.29 4.20
CA ILE A 77 11.85 -6.29 4.28
C ILE A 77 13.18 -7.02 4.42
N SER A 78 14.06 -6.87 3.43
CA SER A 78 15.39 -7.47 3.42
C SER A 78 16.29 -6.75 2.41
N ASP A 79 17.59 -6.71 2.65
CA ASP A 79 18.55 -6.41 1.58
C ASP A 79 18.63 -7.60 0.61
N TRP A 80 17.89 -7.54 -0.50
CA TRP A 80 17.83 -8.63 -1.48
C TRP A 80 19.11 -8.79 -2.32
N SER A 81 20.09 -7.90 -2.18
CA SER A 81 21.39 -8.05 -2.85
C SER A 81 22.30 -9.09 -2.18
N GLN A 82 21.96 -9.52 -0.96
CA GLN A 82 22.72 -10.47 -0.16
C GLN A 82 21.86 -11.65 0.28
N ASP A 83 22.26 -12.86 -0.10
CA ASP A 83 21.59 -14.10 0.33
C ASP A 83 22.04 -14.55 1.73
N THR A 84 23.19 -14.07 2.20
CA THR A 84 23.80 -14.46 3.47
C THR A 84 24.15 -13.25 4.32
N LYS A 85 24.36 -13.49 5.61
CA LYS A 85 25.00 -12.54 6.53
C LYS A 85 26.48 -12.33 6.17
N PRO A 86 27.15 -11.31 6.73
CA PRO A 86 28.59 -11.11 6.54
C PRO A 86 29.48 -12.29 6.98
N ASN A 87 29.01 -13.14 7.91
CA ASN A 87 29.74 -14.34 8.37
C ASN A 87 29.47 -15.58 7.48
N GLY A 88 28.70 -15.45 6.40
CA GLY A 88 28.37 -16.54 5.47
C GLY A 88 27.20 -17.43 5.89
N GLU A 89 26.58 -17.16 7.05
CA GLU A 89 25.36 -17.88 7.45
C GLU A 89 24.12 -17.36 6.71
N ILE A 90 23.09 -18.20 6.63
CA ILE A 90 21.78 -17.83 6.07
C ILE A 90 21.16 -16.75 6.97
N LYS A 91 20.47 -15.77 6.36
CA LYS A 91 19.70 -14.75 7.08
C LYS A 91 18.58 -15.37 7.91
N GLU A 92 18.37 -14.86 9.11
CA GLU A 92 17.17 -15.19 9.87
C GLU A 92 15.93 -14.62 9.19
N VAL A 93 14.81 -15.32 9.36
CA VAL A 93 13.49 -14.83 9.00
C VAL A 93 12.71 -14.63 10.29
N VAL A 94 12.19 -13.43 10.48
CA VAL A 94 11.32 -13.08 11.59
C VAL A 94 9.93 -12.78 11.03
N TYR A 95 8.92 -13.44 11.58
CA TYR A 95 7.52 -13.19 11.23
C TYR A 95 6.87 -12.36 12.33
N ILE A 96 6.22 -11.26 11.94
CA ILE A 96 5.48 -10.38 12.82
C ILE A 96 4.10 -10.19 12.21
N ASP A 97 3.06 -10.50 12.98
CA ASP A 97 1.67 -10.21 12.64
C ASP A 97 1.04 -9.30 13.70
N GLY A 98 -0.05 -8.64 13.31
CA GLY A 98 -0.85 -7.77 14.15
C GLY A 98 -2.27 -7.67 13.59
N GLY A 99 -3.25 -7.40 14.46
CA GLY A 99 -4.67 -7.29 14.10
C GLY A 99 -5.07 -5.90 13.62
#